data_AF-A0AA51F7K4-F1
#
_entry.id   AF-A0AA51F7K4-F1
#
_cell.length_a   1.000
_cell.length_b   1.000
_cell.length_c   1.000
_cell.angle_alpha   90.00
_cell.angle_beta   90.00
_cell.angle_gamma   90.00
#
_symmetry.space_group_name_H-M   'P 1'
#
loop_
_entity.id
_entity.type
_entity.pdbx_description
1 polymer ?
#
loop_
_entity_poly.entity_id
_entity_poly.type
_entity_poly.pdbx_seq_one_letter_code
_entity_poly.pdbx_strand_id
1 'polypeptide(L)'
;ENDVAAIDINMGCPKEFSIKGGMGVALLQDIEKACLILKTLVENLSIPVTCKIRIFETPEETLEIVKKLVKTGIKAIAIHGRTRDERPQHAVHADIIHYVAERISIPV
;
A
#
# COMPACT_ATOMS: atom_id res chain seq x y z
N GLU A 1 -20.08 3.71 -5.57
CA GLU A 1 -19.90 2.29 -5.93
C GLU A 1 -20.70 1.84 -7.16
N ASN A 2 -21.62 2.66 -7.70
CA ASN A 2 -22.49 2.25 -8.81
C ASN A 2 -21.82 2.30 -10.19
N ASP A 3 -20.67 3.00 -10.32
CA ASP A 3 -20.03 3.27 -11.62
C ASP A 3 -18.60 2.70 -11.72
N VAL A 4 -18.07 2.15 -10.63
CA VAL A 4 -16.70 1.63 -10.55
C VAL A 4 -16.70 0.26 -9.89
N ALA A 5 -15.83 -0.64 -10.38
CA ALA A 5 -15.74 -2.01 -9.88
C ALA A 5 -14.98 -2.12 -8.55
N ALA A 6 -14.12 -1.14 -8.22
CA ALA A 6 -13.29 -1.13 -7.02
C ALA A 6 -12.79 0.28 -6.70
N ILE A 7 -12.31 0.47 -5.47
CA ILE A 7 -11.58 1.66 -5.03
C ILE A 7 -10.15 1.27 -4.67
N ASP A 8 -9.16 2.06 -5.12
CA ASP A 8 -7.75 1.91 -4.74
C ASP A 8 -7.27 3.14 -3.98
N ILE A 9 -6.51 2.92 -2.91
CA ILE A 9 -5.91 3.99 -2.12
C ILE A 9 -4.43 4.12 -2.42
N ASN A 10 -4.05 5.28 -2.94
CA ASN A 10 -2.67 5.63 -3.19
C ASN A 10 -1.93 5.90 -1.87
N MET A 11 -1.03 4.98 -1.53
CA MET A 11 -0.09 5.10 -0.41
C MET A 11 1.37 5.07 -0.90
N GLY A 12 1.62 5.38 -2.18
CA GLY A 12 2.93 5.20 -2.81
C GLY A 12 3.49 6.44 -3.52
N CYS A 13 2.73 7.53 -3.65
CA CYS A 13 3.19 8.76 -4.30
C CYS A 13 4.26 9.48 -3.45
N PRO A 14 5.49 9.69 -3.96
CA PRO A 14 6.54 10.41 -3.24
C PRO A 14 6.62 11.91 -3.61
N LYS A 15 5.69 12.42 -4.43
CA LYS A 15 5.73 13.83 -4.85
C LYS A 15 5.48 14.74 -3.66
N GLU A 16 6.21 15.84 -3.60
CA GLU A 16 6.21 16.78 -2.47
C GLU A 16 4.80 17.28 -2.10
N PHE A 17 3.95 17.59 -3.09
CA PHE A 17 2.57 18.02 -2.82
C PHE A 17 1.74 16.96 -2.08
N SER A 18 1.96 15.67 -2.41
CA SER A 18 1.27 14.55 -1.77
C SER A 18 1.75 14.41 -0.33
N ILE A 19 3.07 14.48 -0.12
CA ILE A 19 3.68 14.36 1.20
C ILE A 19 3.24 15.50 2.12
N LYS A 20 3.29 16.74 1.65
CA LYS A 20 2.84 17.92 2.42
C LYS A 20 1.35 17.86 2.77
N GLY A 21 0.54 17.23 1.92
CA GLY A 21 -0.87 16.97 2.20
C GLY A 21 -1.13 15.76 3.09
N GLY A 22 -0.10 15.04 3.55
CA GLY A 22 -0.25 13.82 4.34
C GLY A 22 -0.84 12.63 3.56
N MET A 23 -0.69 12.63 2.23
CA MET A 23 -1.20 11.61 1.30
C MET A 23 -0.05 10.82 0.66
N GLY A 24 -0.38 9.72 -0.04
CA GLY A 24 0.61 8.91 -0.73
C GLY A 24 1.55 8.25 0.28
N VAL A 25 2.86 8.28 0.02
CA VAL A 25 3.86 7.61 0.87
C VAL A 25 3.89 8.14 2.30
N ALA A 26 3.40 9.36 2.55
CA ALA A 26 3.29 9.92 3.89
C ALA A 26 2.34 9.11 4.79
N LEU A 27 1.32 8.46 4.22
CA LEU A 27 0.45 7.55 4.98
C LEU A 27 1.21 6.34 5.53
N LEU A 28 2.32 5.94 4.90
CA LEU A 28 3.12 4.81 5.39
C LEU A 28 4.04 5.19 6.56
N GLN A 29 4.14 6.49 6.90
CA GLN A 29 4.78 6.96 8.14
C GLN A 29 3.82 6.96 9.34
N ASP A 30 2.50 6.91 9.07
CA ASP A 30 1.43 6.84 10.06
C ASP A 30 0.51 5.66 9.72
N ILE A 31 1.01 4.45 10.04
CA ILE A 31 0.32 3.20 9.72
C ILE A 31 -1.03 3.10 10.42
N GLU A 32 -1.21 3.71 11.59
CA GLU A 32 -2.49 3.72 12.29
C GLU A 32 -3.55 4.48 11.49
N LYS A 33 -3.21 5.68 11.00
CA LYS A 33 -4.07 6.46 10.11
C LYS A 33 -4.35 5.74 8.81
N ALA A 34 -3.35 5.11 8.19
CA ALA A 34 -3.55 4.32 6.98
C ALA A 34 -4.54 3.16 7.22
N CYS A 35 -4.39 2.44 8.33
CA CYS A 35 -5.30 1.38 8.72
C CYS A 35 -6.72 1.89 8.98
N LEU A 36 -6.86 3.05 9.64
CA LEU A 36 -8.16 3.67 9.89
C LEU A 36 -8.87 4.01 8.58
N ILE A 37 -8.18 4.66 7.63
CA ILE A 37 -8.73 4.98 6.31
C ILE A 37 -9.24 3.72 5.61
N LEU A 38 -8.42 2.66 5.55
CA LEU A 38 -8.80 1.42 4.87
C LEU A 38 -9.98 0.74 5.54
N LYS A 39 -9.98 0.62 6.88
CA LYS A 39 -11.10 0.03 7.63
C LYS A 39 -12.39 0.79 7.37
N THR A 40 -12.36 2.12 7.46
CA THR A 40 -13.55 2.94 7.19
C THR A 40 -14.09 2.70 5.78
N LEU A 41 -13.23 2.61 4.77
CA LEU A 41 -13.67 2.34 3.40
C LEU A 41 -14.22 0.92 3.24
N VAL A 42 -13.54 -0.09 3.78
CA VAL A 42 -13.94 -1.50 3.71
C VAL A 42 -15.29 -1.72 4.41
N GLU A 43 -15.55 -1.04 5.53
CA GLU A 43 -16.79 -1.16 6.30
C GLU A 43 -17.99 -0.47 5.65
N ASN A 44 -17.75 0.55 4.80
CA ASN A 44 -18.80 1.42 4.28
C ASN A 44 -19.03 1.29 2.76
N LEU A 45 -18.26 0.46 2.06
CA LEU A 45 -18.40 0.22 0.62
C LEU A 45 -18.72 -1.25 0.35
N SER A 46 -19.63 -1.50 -0.59
CA SER A 46 -19.98 -2.86 -1.04
C SER A 46 -19.02 -3.40 -2.10
N ILE A 47 -18.24 -2.53 -2.75
CA ILE A 47 -17.21 -2.89 -3.73
C ILE A 47 -15.83 -3.10 -3.08
N PRO A 48 -14.94 -3.91 -3.70
CA PRO A 48 -13.58 -4.13 -3.23
C PRO A 48 -12.79 -2.83 -2.99
N VAL A 49 -12.12 -2.78 -1.85
CA VAL A 49 -11.09 -1.77 -1.54
C VAL A 49 -9.71 -2.42 -1.69
N THR A 50 -8.80 -1.72 -2.36
CA THR A 50 -7.40 -2.11 -2.58
C THR A 50 -6.50 -0.95 -2.18
N CYS A 51 -5.20 -1.20 -2.06
CA CYS A 51 -4.23 -0.12 -1.90
C CYS A 51 -2.95 -0.38 -2.68
N LYS A 52 -2.26 0.71 -3.00
CA LYS A 52 -0.94 0.66 -3.65
C LYS A 52 0.12 1.32 -2.78
N ILE A 53 1.18 0.58 -2.47
CA ILE A 53 2.29 1.02 -1.63
C ILE A 53 3.63 1.08 -2.39
N ARG A 54 4.67 1.51 -1.67
CA ARG A 54 6.09 1.29 -1.98
C ARG A 54 6.70 0.35 -0.94
N ILE A 55 7.80 -0.29 -1.29
CA ILE A 55 8.60 -1.09 -0.34
C ILE A 55 9.35 -0.20 0.65
N PHE A 56 9.85 -0.83 1.71
CA PHE A 56 10.77 -0.26 2.69
C PHE A 56 12.17 -0.81 2.49
N GLU A 57 13.12 -0.38 3.33
CA GLU A 57 14.53 -0.73 3.21
C GLU A 57 14.77 -2.25 3.36
N THR A 58 13.90 -2.96 4.09
CA THR A 58 14.01 -4.41 4.28
C THR A 58 12.75 -5.18 3.85
N PRO A 59 12.89 -6.45 3.43
CA PRO A 59 11.76 -7.33 3.18
C PRO A 59 10.87 -7.50 4.42
N GLU A 60 11.46 -7.63 5.61
CA GLU A 60 10.77 -7.81 6.88
C GLU A 60 9.92 -6.59 7.24
N GLU A 61 10.47 -5.38 7.12
CA GLU A 61 9.74 -4.14 7.38
C GLU A 61 8.57 -3.96 6.41
N THR A 62 8.81 -4.24 5.12
CA THR A 62 7.76 -4.22 4.09
C THR A 62 6.65 -5.21 4.45
N LEU A 63 7.01 -6.44 4.83
CA LEU A 63 6.05 -7.48 5.19
C LEU A 63 5.22 -7.10 6.43
N GLU A 64 5.83 -6.52 7.46
CA GLU A 64 5.11 -6.12 8.67
C GLU A 64 4.07 -5.01 8.39
N ILE A 65 4.40 -4.07 7.52
CA ILE A 65 3.46 -3.03 7.08
C ILE A 65 2.34 -3.65 6.25
N VAL A 66 2.67 -4.52 5.29
CA VAL A 66 1.66 -5.19 4.45
C VAL A 66 0.70 -6.02 5.31
N LYS A 67 1.20 -6.78 6.29
CA LYS A 67 0.34 -7.55 7.22
C LYS A 67 -0.66 -6.66 7.96
N LYS A 68 -0.25 -5.45 8.40
CA LYS A 68 -1.15 -4.50 9.06
C LYS A 68 -2.23 -3.99 8.11
N LEU A 69 -1.87 -3.66 6.87
CA LEU A 69 -2.83 -3.21 5.86
C LEU A 69 -3.80 -4.33 5.45
N VAL A 70 -3.33 -5.56 5.26
CA VAL A 70 -4.17 -6.72 4.91
C VAL A 70 -5.22 -7.00 5.99
N LYS A 71 -4.87 -6.84 7.28
CA LYS A 71 -5.81 -7.00 8.41
C LYS A 71 -6.98 -6.02 8.40
N THR A 72 -6.94 -4.97 7.57
CA THR A 72 -8.06 -4.02 7.42
C THR A 72 -9.19 -4.56 6.53
N GLY A 73 -8.96 -5.66 5.80
CA GLY A 73 -9.96 -6.29 4.93
C GLY A 73 -9.87 -5.90 3.46
N ILE A 74 -8.81 -5.19 3.04
CA ILE A 74 -8.52 -4.95 1.61
C ILE A 74 -8.46 -6.26 0.81
N LYS A 75 -8.87 -6.20 -0.46
CA LYS A 75 -9.00 -7.38 -1.32
C LYS A 75 -7.76 -7.71 -2.14
N ALA A 76 -6.89 -6.73 -2.36
CA ALA A 76 -5.59 -6.88 -3.01
C ALA A 76 -4.68 -5.72 -2.61
N ILE A 77 -3.37 -5.89 -2.76
CA ILE A 77 -2.38 -4.84 -2.53
C ILE A 77 -1.37 -4.79 -3.68
N ALA A 78 -1.18 -3.62 -4.29
CA ALA A 78 -0.16 -3.44 -5.30
C ALA A 78 1.14 -2.89 -4.69
N ILE A 79 2.28 -3.53 -4.97
CA ILE A 79 3.58 -3.12 -4.42
C ILE A 79 4.48 -2.57 -5.53
N HIS A 80 4.87 -1.31 -5.40
CA HIS A 80 5.98 -0.78 -6.18
C HIS A 80 7.29 -1.17 -5.49
N GLY A 81 8.07 -2.06 -6.12
CA GLY A 81 9.38 -2.53 -5.64
C GLY A 81 10.49 -1.48 -5.68
N ARG A 82 10.20 -0.24 -5.29
CA ARG A 82 11.17 0.83 -5.05
C ARG A 82 10.80 1.57 -3.78
N THR A 83 11.78 1.95 -2.98
CA THR A 83 11.58 2.76 -1.77
C THR A 83 11.10 4.17 -2.16
N ARG A 84 10.77 5.00 -1.17
CA ARG A 84 10.32 6.39 -1.40
C ARG A 84 11.31 7.18 -2.27
N ASP A 85 12.60 7.08 -1.95
CA ASP A 85 13.65 7.94 -2.48
C ASP A 85 14.21 7.43 -3.81
N GLU A 86 13.89 6.18 -4.16
CA GLU A 86 14.25 5.56 -5.42
C GLU A 86 13.41 6.08 -6.61
N ARG A 87 14.15 6.55 -7.60
CA ARG A 87 13.68 7.08 -8.90
C ARG A 87 13.69 6.01 -10.01
N PRO A 88 13.08 6.28 -11.19
CA PRO A 88 13.00 5.29 -12.28
C PRO A 88 14.31 4.66 -12.74
N GLN A 89 15.46 5.35 -12.59
CA GLN A 89 16.77 4.79 -12.91
C GLN A 89 17.27 3.72 -11.94
N HIS A 90 16.72 3.65 -10.72
CA HIS A 90 17.07 2.60 -9.76
C HIS A 90 16.35 1.31 -10.16
N ALA A 91 17.01 0.17 -9.94
CA ALA A 91 16.42 -1.13 -10.20
C ALA A 91 15.16 -1.35 -9.35
N VAL A 92 14.28 -2.25 -9.81
CA VAL A 92 13.13 -2.70 -9.01
C VAL A 92 13.60 -3.90 -8.19
N HIS A 93 13.30 -3.89 -6.89
CA HIS A 93 13.54 -4.98 -5.96
C HIS A 93 12.41 -6.02 -6.05
N ALA A 94 12.47 -6.85 -7.10
CA ALA A 94 11.48 -7.90 -7.34
C ALA A 94 11.54 -9.01 -6.28
N ASP A 95 12.71 -9.23 -5.68
CA ASP A 95 12.96 -10.13 -4.56
C ASP A 95 12.13 -9.76 -3.32
N ILE A 96 12.02 -8.46 -2.99
CA ILE A 96 11.18 -7.99 -1.88
C ILE A 96 9.69 -8.24 -2.17
N ILE A 97 9.24 -7.98 -3.40
CA ILE A 97 7.85 -8.26 -3.80
C ILE A 97 7.56 -9.76 -3.67
N HIS A 98 8.46 -10.61 -4.19
CA HIS A 98 8.33 -12.06 -4.10
C HIS A 98 8.29 -12.55 -2.64
N TYR A 99 9.20 -12.04 -1.80
CA TYR A 99 9.23 -12.36 -0.37
C TYR A 99 7.90 -12.07 0.33
N VAL A 100 7.27 -10.92 0.03
CA VAL A 100 5.98 -10.54 0.59
C VAL A 100 4.85 -11.41 0.01
N ALA A 101 4.81 -11.60 -1.31
CA ALA A 101 3.74 -12.35 -1.98
C ALA A 101 3.61 -13.79 -1.47
N GLU A 102 4.73 -14.45 -1.15
CA GLU A 102 4.72 -15.81 -0.56
C GLU A 102 4.11 -15.89 0.85
N ARG A 103 3.99 -14.76 1.56
CA ARG A 103 3.66 -14.69 3.00
C ARG A 103 2.35 -13.99 3.29
N ILE A 104 1.62 -13.57 2.26
CA ILE A 104 0.36 -12.84 2.35
C ILE A 104 -0.74 -13.65 1.68
N SER A 105 -1.93 -13.65 2.28
CA SER A 105 -3.05 -14.49 1.85
C SER A 105 -3.91 -13.88 0.74
N ILE A 106 -3.76 -12.58 0.47
CA ILE A 106 -4.49 -11.88 -0.59
C ILE A 106 -3.57 -11.66 -1.81
N PRO A 107 -4.12 -11.42 -3.01
CA PRO A 107 -3.32 -11.05 -4.18
C PRO A 107 -2.40 -9.85 -3.91
N VAL A 108 -1.14 -10.01 -4.32
CA VAL A 108 -0.07 -9.00 -4.31
C VAL A 108 0.37 -8.69 -5.74
#